data_AF-A0A0S8EC87-F1
#
_entry.id   AF-A0A0S8EC87-F1
#
_cell.length_a   1.000
_cell.length_b   1.000
_cell.length_c   1.000
_cell.angle_alpha   90.00
_cell.angle_beta   90.00
_cell.angle_gamma   90.00
#
_symmetry.space_group_name_H-M   'P 1'
#
loop_
_entity.id
_entity.type
_entity.pdbx_description
1 polymer ?
#
loop_
_entity_poly.entity_id
_entity_poly.type
_entity_poly.pdbx_seq_one_letter_code
_entity_poly.pdbx_strand_id
1 'polypeptide(L)'
;MPVDKRELWQMYVTSGKQFLRLRNYREAQRMFEAAVQTAEAFAPGDPRLGVALNNLARVHQARRRYDKAEALLRRALEGGVEAHGQDHPDTAVNLANLAGLYQAQQQYDEAERLMRQAVEIFGRTMGEEHPNMARLLEAYASLLGKMGRDDEAADARTRADGIRQRGPDADASA
;
A
#
# COMPACT_ATOMS: atom_id res chain seq x y z
N MET A 1 11.40 -20.45 -25.87
CA MET A 1 11.95 -19.34 -25.08
C MET A 1 11.48 -19.52 -23.63
N PRO A 2 12.37 -19.56 -22.62
CA PRO A 2 11.93 -19.53 -21.22
C PRO A 2 11.21 -18.21 -20.95
N VAL A 3 10.07 -18.27 -20.27
CA VAL A 3 9.30 -17.07 -19.88
C VAL A 3 10.10 -16.31 -18.82
N ASP A 4 10.30 -15.00 -19.01
CA ASP A 4 10.99 -14.16 -18.03
C ASP A 4 10.16 -14.10 -16.73
N LYS A 5 10.81 -14.39 -15.60
CA LYS A 5 10.19 -14.31 -14.26
C LYS A 5 9.62 -12.91 -13.98
N ARG A 6 10.26 -11.84 -14.49
CA ARG A 6 9.78 -10.46 -14.31
C ARG A 6 8.46 -10.25 -15.03
N GLU A 7 8.37 -10.67 -16.29
CA GLU A 7 7.15 -10.62 -17.09
C GLU A 7 6.04 -11.46 -16.47
N LEU A 8 6.39 -12.66 -15.99
CA LEU A 8 5.44 -13.57 -15.35
C LEU A 8 4.86 -12.96 -14.06
N TRP A 9 5.70 -12.38 -13.21
CA TRP A 9 5.27 -11.67 -12.01
C TRP A 9 4.34 -10.50 -12.36
N GLN A 10 4.72 -9.70 -13.36
CA GLN A 10 3.93 -8.54 -13.79
C GLN A 10 2.57 -8.97 -14.33
N MET A 11 2.52 -10.04 -15.11
CA MET A 11 1.28 -10.64 -15.60
C MET A 11 0.39 -11.05 -14.43
N TYR A 12 0.89 -11.82 -13.47
CA TYR A 12 0.11 -12.26 -12.31
C TYR A 12 -0.44 -11.08 -11.49
N VAL A 13 0.39 -10.07 -11.21
CA VAL A 13 -0.08 -8.88 -10.47
C VAL A 13 -1.16 -8.13 -11.26
N THR A 14 -1.00 -8.01 -12.58
CA THR A 14 -1.95 -7.28 -13.44
C THR A 14 -3.29 -8.02 -13.53
N SER A 15 -3.27 -9.31 -13.84
CA SER A 15 -4.47 -10.16 -13.89
C SER A 15 -5.15 -10.25 -12.52
N GLY A 16 -4.38 -10.40 -11.44
CA GLY A 16 -4.92 -10.41 -10.07
C GLY A 16 -5.66 -9.13 -9.73
N LYS A 17 -5.11 -7.96 -10.09
CA LYS A 17 -5.78 -6.66 -9.90
C LYS A 17 -7.06 -6.55 -10.72
N GLN A 18 -7.08 -7.06 -11.95
CA GLN A 18 -8.29 -7.11 -12.77
C GLN A 18 -9.38 -7.97 -12.13
N PHE A 19 -9.04 -9.20 -11.71
CA PHE A 19 -9.99 -10.07 -11.04
C PHE A 19 -10.51 -9.49 -9.73
N LEU A 20 -9.65 -8.79 -8.97
CA LEU A 20 -10.06 -8.12 -7.74
C LEU A 20 -11.09 -7.01 -8.00
N ARG A 21 -10.92 -6.22 -9.08
CA ARG A 21 -11.92 -5.21 -9.50
C ARG A 21 -13.25 -5.84 -9.88
N LEU A 22 -13.21 -6.99 -10.56
CA LEU A 22 -14.39 -7.78 -10.92
C LEU A 22 -14.99 -8.54 -9.73
N ARG A 23 -14.44 -8.39 -8.52
CA ARG A 23 -14.80 -9.15 -7.30
C ARG A 23 -14.70 -10.67 -7.48
N ASN A 24 -13.95 -11.13 -8.49
CA ASN A 24 -13.61 -12.54 -8.66
C ASN A 24 -12.43 -12.86 -7.71
N TYR A 25 -12.75 -12.97 -6.42
CA TYR A 25 -11.74 -13.15 -5.39
C TYR A 25 -11.00 -14.49 -5.47
N ARG A 26 -11.60 -15.51 -6.08
CA ARG A 26 -10.97 -16.82 -6.26
C ARG A 26 -9.81 -16.72 -7.24
N GLU A 27 -10.06 -16.17 -8.43
CA GLU A 27 -9.01 -16.00 -9.43
C GLU A 27 -8.00 -14.92 -9.01
N ALA A 28 -8.45 -13.85 -8.37
CA ALA A 28 -7.53 -12.85 -7.80
C ALA A 28 -6.56 -13.47 -6.80
N GLN A 29 -7.06 -14.34 -5.90
CA GLN A 29 -6.21 -15.04 -4.93
C GLN A 29 -5.18 -15.91 -5.64
N ARG A 30 -5.61 -16.72 -6.63
CA ARG A 30 -4.71 -17.58 -7.40
C ARG A 30 -3.61 -16.80 -8.10
N MET A 31 -3.95 -15.67 -8.71
CA MET A 31 -2.97 -14.82 -9.38
C MET A 31 -1.97 -14.22 -8.38
N PHE A 32 -2.43 -13.70 -7.23
CA PHE A 32 -1.50 -13.13 -6.27
C PHE A 32 -0.66 -14.16 -5.51
N GLU A 33 -1.18 -15.38 -5.27
CA GLU A 33 -0.37 -16.49 -4.76
C GLU A 33 0.75 -16.86 -5.74
N ALA A 34 0.46 -16.92 -7.04
CA ALA A 34 1.47 -17.15 -8.07
C ALA A 34 2.47 -15.97 -8.16
N ALA A 35 2.02 -14.73 -7.96
CA ALA A 35 2.90 -13.57 -7.86
C ALA A 35 3.82 -13.65 -6.64
N VAL A 36 3.34 -14.10 -5.48
CA VAL A 36 4.17 -14.32 -4.27
C VAL A 36 5.23 -15.37 -4.55
N GLN A 37 4.85 -16.53 -5.10
CA GLN A 37 5.81 -17.61 -5.43
C GLN A 37 6.87 -17.13 -6.44
N THR A 38 6.46 -16.39 -7.46
CA THR A 38 7.40 -15.82 -8.44
C THR A 38 8.31 -14.78 -7.78
N ALA A 39 7.78 -13.98 -6.85
CA ALA A 39 8.53 -12.97 -6.13
C ALA A 39 9.61 -13.56 -5.20
N GLU A 40 9.29 -14.68 -4.53
CA GLU A 40 10.22 -15.42 -3.67
C GLU A 40 11.42 -16.01 -4.44
N ALA A 41 11.33 -16.11 -5.76
CA ALA A 41 12.42 -16.57 -6.62
C ALA A 41 13.41 -15.47 -7.04
N PHE A 42 13.20 -14.21 -6.61
CA PHE A 42 14.17 -13.12 -6.76
C PHE A 42 15.07 -13.01 -5.52
N ALA A 43 15.93 -11.98 -5.48
CA ALA A 43 16.82 -11.77 -4.35
C ALA A 43 16.04 -11.50 -3.05
N PRO A 44 16.57 -11.91 -1.88
CA PRO A 44 16.04 -11.48 -0.59
C PRO A 44 15.89 -9.95 -0.54
N GLY A 45 14.78 -9.48 0.01
CA GLY A 45 14.47 -8.05 0.08
C GLY A 45 13.96 -7.42 -1.22
N ASP A 46 13.67 -8.20 -2.26
CA ASP A 46 13.10 -7.66 -3.49
C ASP A 46 11.70 -7.03 -3.24
N PRO A 47 11.46 -5.76 -3.63
CA PRO A 47 10.21 -5.06 -3.34
C PRO A 47 8.97 -5.73 -3.95
N ARG A 48 9.15 -6.58 -4.98
CA ARG A 48 8.06 -7.34 -5.60
C ARG A 48 7.38 -8.30 -4.63
N LEU A 49 8.09 -8.82 -3.63
CA LEU A 49 7.50 -9.68 -2.62
C LEU A 49 6.49 -8.90 -1.78
N GLY A 50 6.88 -7.72 -1.28
CA GLY A 50 5.98 -6.84 -0.53
C GLY A 50 4.74 -6.46 -1.35
N VAL A 51 4.91 -6.10 -2.62
CA VAL A 51 3.78 -5.77 -3.51
C VAL A 51 2.83 -6.96 -3.71
N ALA A 52 3.35 -8.18 -3.88
CA ALA A 52 2.52 -9.37 -4.06
C ALA A 52 1.75 -9.72 -2.77
N LEU A 53 2.43 -9.68 -1.61
CA LEU A 53 1.83 -9.92 -0.29
C LEU A 53 0.73 -8.91 0.02
N ASN A 54 0.97 -7.61 -0.23
CA ASN A 54 -0.01 -6.55 -0.04
C ASN A 54 -1.27 -6.78 -0.89
N ASN A 55 -1.12 -7.20 -2.15
CA ASN A 55 -2.27 -7.50 -3.01
C ASN A 55 -3.04 -8.75 -2.56
N LEU A 56 -2.34 -9.79 -2.12
CA LEU A 56 -2.98 -10.99 -1.57
C LEU A 56 -3.75 -10.64 -0.28
N ALA A 57 -3.19 -9.82 0.60
CA ALA A 57 -3.85 -9.33 1.80
C ALA A 57 -5.16 -8.61 1.49
N ARG A 58 -5.20 -7.78 0.44
CA ARG A 58 -6.44 -7.11 -0.02
C ARG A 58 -7.54 -8.11 -0.41
N VAL A 59 -7.18 -9.24 -1.01
CA VAL A 59 -8.16 -10.32 -1.31
C VAL A 59 -8.69 -10.93 -0.02
N HIS A 60 -7.84 -11.16 0.97
CA HIS A 60 -8.25 -11.67 2.28
C HIS A 60 -9.15 -10.68 3.03
N GLN A 61 -8.79 -9.40 3.05
CA GLN A 61 -9.59 -8.32 3.63
C GLN A 61 -10.96 -8.19 2.96
N ALA A 62 -11.04 -8.22 1.63
CA ALA A 62 -12.31 -8.17 0.90
C ALA A 62 -13.24 -9.36 1.21
N ARG A 63 -12.67 -10.48 1.69
CA ARG A 63 -13.38 -11.68 2.15
C ARG A 63 -13.53 -11.74 3.68
N ARG A 64 -13.25 -10.64 4.39
CA ARG A 64 -13.29 -10.53 5.86
C ARG A 64 -12.42 -11.55 6.60
N ARG A 65 -11.34 -12.04 5.97
CA ARG A 65 -10.35 -12.93 6.57
C ARG A 65 -9.19 -12.10 7.13
N TYR A 66 -9.49 -11.30 8.16
CA TYR A 66 -8.59 -10.25 8.63
C TYR A 66 -7.26 -10.80 9.19
N ASP A 67 -7.28 -11.89 9.97
CA ASP A 67 -6.05 -12.51 10.49
C ASP A 67 -5.06 -12.90 9.39
N LYS A 68 -5.58 -13.45 8.29
CA LYS A 68 -4.76 -13.82 7.12
C LYS A 68 -4.21 -12.58 6.42
N ALA A 69 -5.00 -11.52 6.31
CA ALA A 69 -4.54 -10.27 5.74
C ALA A 69 -3.45 -9.64 6.63
N GLU A 70 -3.62 -9.65 7.95
CA GLU A 70 -2.66 -9.10 8.90
C GLU A 70 -1.31 -9.82 8.83
N ALA A 71 -1.32 -11.15 8.85
CA ALA A 71 -0.10 -11.94 8.73
C ALA A 71 0.69 -11.62 7.45
N LEU A 72 -0.02 -11.43 6.32
CA LEU A 72 0.61 -11.07 5.04
C LEU A 72 1.18 -9.65 5.05
N LEU A 73 0.47 -8.68 5.63
CA LEU A 73 0.92 -7.29 5.73
C LEU A 73 2.10 -7.13 6.69
N ARG A 74 2.11 -7.87 7.82
CA ARG A 74 3.25 -7.90 8.74
C ARG A 74 4.49 -8.49 8.06
N ARG A 75 4.33 -9.60 7.33
CA ARG A 75 5.43 -10.18 6.52
C ARG A 75 5.96 -9.20 5.48
N ALA A 76 5.09 -8.44 4.81
CA ALA A 76 5.50 -7.41 3.85
C ALA A 76 6.27 -6.29 4.54
N LEU A 77 5.80 -5.83 5.70
CA LEU A 77 6.44 -4.80 6.51
C LEU A 77 7.83 -5.24 7.01
N GLU A 78 7.93 -6.42 7.59
CA GLU A 78 9.19 -7.00 8.08
C GLU A 78 10.22 -7.10 6.95
N GLY A 79 9.83 -7.63 5.79
CA GLY A 79 10.73 -7.71 4.63
C GLY A 79 11.15 -6.35 4.09
N GLY A 80 10.26 -5.34 4.10
CA GLY A 80 10.60 -3.97 3.72
C GLY A 80 11.60 -3.31 4.69
N VAL A 81 11.40 -3.53 6.00
CA VAL A 81 12.31 -3.04 7.04
C VAL A 81 13.68 -3.71 6.94
N GLU A 82 13.73 -5.03 6.72
CA GLU A 82 14.99 -5.77 6.57
C GLU A 82 15.76 -5.33 5.32
N ALA A 83 15.06 -5.12 4.21
CA ALA A 83 15.69 -4.79 2.93
C ALA A 83 16.17 -3.33 2.84
N HIS A 84 15.41 -2.41 3.43
CA HIS A 84 15.58 -0.97 3.16
C HIS A 84 15.61 -0.09 4.41
N GLY A 85 15.34 -0.64 5.59
CA GLY A 85 15.28 0.10 6.84
C GLY A 85 13.90 0.67 7.18
N GLN A 86 13.79 1.17 8.41
CA GLN A 86 12.52 1.63 8.97
C GLN A 86 12.00 2.93 8.35
N ASP A 87 12.90 3.79 7.87
CA ASP A 87 12.55 5.09 7.26
C ASP A 87 12.42 5.02 5.73
N HIS A 88 12.34 3.84 5.12
CA HIS A 88 12.22 3.74 3.66
C HIS A 88 10.77 4.00 3.17
N PRO A 89 10.57 4.62 1.98
CA PRO A 89 9.24 4.80 1.38
C PRO A 89 8.42 3.50 1.25
N ASP A 90 9.07 2.36 0.97
CA ASP A 90 8.37 1.07 0.90
C ASP A 90 7.86 0.61 2.27
N THR A 91 8.60 0.90 3.34
CA THR A 91 8.16 0.66 4.72
C THR A 91 6.94 1.52 5.04
N ALA A 92 6.93 2.79 4.63
CA ALA A 92 5.76 3.66 4.76
C ALA A 92 4.52 3.11 4.03
N VAL A 93 4.69 2.60 2.81
CA VAL A 93 3.58 1.97 2.06
C VAL A 93 3.04 0.73 2.79
N ASN A 94 3.90 -0.11 3.36
CA ASN A 94 3.48 -1.28 4.13
C ASN A 94 2.75 -0.89 5.43
N LEU A 95 3.23 0.13 6.15
CA LEU A 95 2.55 0.68 7.33
C LEU A 95 1.15 1.20 6.98
N ALA A 96 1.01 1.95 5.89
CA ALA A 96 -0.28 2.47 5.43
C ALA A 96 -1.26 1.35 5.03
N ASN A 97 -0.79 0.26 4.44
CA ASN A 97 -1.63 -0.90 4.14
C ASN A 97 -2.12 -1.59 5.41
N LEU A 98 -1.25 -1.75 6.42
CA LEU A 98 -1.62 -2.32 7.72
C LEU A 98 -2.62 -1.41 8.47
N ALA A 99 -2.43 -0.08 8.40
CA ALA A 99 -3.40 0.88 8.89
C ALA A 99 -4.78 0.71 8.22
N GLY A 100 -4.81 0.54 6.89
CA GLY A 100 -6.03 0.29 6.14
C GLY A 100 -6.75 -1.01 6.54
N LEU A 101 -6.00 -2.03 6.99
CA LEU A 101 -6.59 -3.24 7.55
C LEU A 101 -7.25 -2.97 8.91
N TYR A 102 -6.56 -2.28 9.82
CA TYR A 102 -7.12 -1.93 11.14
C TYR A 102 -8.32 -0.99 11.03
N GLN A 103 -8.30 -0.05 10.09
CA GLN A 103 -9.48 0.76 9.75
C GLN A 103 -10.68 -0.11 9.35
N ALA A 104 -10.45 -1.16 8.55
CA ALA A 104 -11.52 -2.08 8.14
C ALA A 104 -12.04 -2.97 9.28
N GLN A 105 -11.26 -3.11 10.35
CA GLN A 105 -11.63 -3.76 11.61
C GLN A 105 -12.19 -2.78 12.66
N GLN A 106 -12.32 -1.50 12.31
CA GLN A 106 -12.75 -0.42 13.23
C GLN A 106 -11.78 -0.17 14.41
N GLN A 107 -10.54 -0.62 14.28
CA GLN A 107 -9.45 -0.35 15.22
C GLN A 107 -8.76 0.96 14.82
N TYR A 108 -9.44 2.08 15.08
CA TYR A 108 -9.05 3.37 14.53
C TYR A 108 -7.78 3.95 15.16
N ASP A 109 -7.55 3.71 16.45
CA ASP A 109 -6.37 4.22 17.15
C ASP A 109 -5.08 3.57 16.63
N GLU A 110 -5.09 2.24 16.45
CA GLU A 110 -3.97 1.51 15.84
C GLU A 110 -3.76 1.91 14.38
N ALA A 111 -4.85 2.09 13.63
CA ALA A 111 -4.78 2.57 12.26
C ALA A 111 -4.14 3.96 12.18
N GLU A 112 -4.52 4.88 13.08
CA GLU A 112 -4.01 6.26 13.07
C GLU A 112 -2.52 6.30 13.37
N ARG A 113 -2.09 5.58 14.41
CA ARG A 113 -0.67 5.51 14.77
C ARG A 113 0.20 5.07 13.58
N LEU A 114 -0.23 4.02 12.88
CA LEU A 114 0.49 3.52 11.71
C LEU A 114 0.43 4.47 10.52
N MET A 115 -0.73 5.10 10.27
CA MET A 115 -0.90 6.03 9.16
C MET A 115 -0.07 7.30 9.36
N ARG A 116 -0.03 7.85 10.58
CA ARG A 116 0.84 8.99 10.94
C ARG A 116 2.31 8.67 10.69
N GLN A 117 2.76 7.51 11.15
CA GLN A 117 4.13 7.05 10.92
C GLN A 117 4.43 6.93 9.41
N ALA A 118 3.50 6.39 8.62
CA ALA A 118 3.66 6.29 7.17
C ALA A 118 3.77 7.66 6.49
N VAL A 119 2.89 8.61 6.85
CA VAL A 119 2.92 9.99 6.31
C VAL A 119 4.24 10.69 6.65
N GLU A 120 4.71 10.55 7.90
CA GLU A 120 5.95 11.18 8.35
C GLU A 120 7.18 10.62 7.60
N ILE A 121 7.32 9.30 7.52
CA ILE A 121 8.41 8.65 6.80
C ILE A 121 8.40 9.07 5.33
N PHE A 122 7.22 9.02 4.68
CA PHE A 122 7.10 9.34 3.28
C PHE A 122 7.43 10.81 3.00
N GLY A 123 6.96 11.73 3.85
CA GLY A 123 7.28 13.16 3.74
C GLY A 123 8.77 13.45 3.90
N ARG A 124 9.44 12.81 4.87
CA ARG A 124 10.89 12.96 5.10
C ARG A 124 11.73 12.44 3.93
N THR A 125 11.28 11.37 3.26
CA THR A 125 12.11 10.65 2.27
C THR A 125 11.81 10.99 0.81
N MET A 126 10.55 11.24 0.46
CA MET A 126 10.13 11.56 -0.91
C MET A 126 9.77 13.04 -1.09
N GLY A 127 9.66 13.79 0.02
CA GLY A 127 9.18 15.16 0.02
C GLY A 127 7.65 15.25 0.13
N GLU A 128 7.18 16.39 0.62
CA GLU A 128 5.76 16.62 0.92
C GLU A 128 4.88 16.79 -0.34
N GLU A 129 5.47 17.15 -1.47
CA GLU A 129 4.77 17.41 -2.74
C GLU A 129 4.77 16.20 -3.69
N HIS A 130 5.32 15.06 -3.27
CA HIS A 130 5.39 13.88 -4.11
C HIS A 130 3.97 13.33 -4.40
N PRO A 131 3.60 12.94 -5.64
CA PRO A 131 2.25 12.50 -5.98
C PRO A 131 1.67 11.36 -5.11
N ASN A 132 2.52 10.45 -4.64
CA ASN A 132 2.12 9.38 -3.72
C ASN A 132 1.75 9.89 -2.31
N MET A 133 2.24 11.05 -1.87
CA MET A 133 1.81 11.70 -0.64
C MET A 133 0.30 12.02 -0.71
N ALA A 134 -0.20 12.47 -1.86
CA ALA A 134 -1.64 12.71 -2.04
C ALA A 134 -2.48 11.44 -1.80
N ARG A 135 -1.98 10.25 -2.17
CA ARG A 135 -2.69 8.99 -1.91
C ARG A 135 -2.67 8.60 -0.43
N LEU A 136 -1.55 8.82 0.25
CA LEU A 136 -1.44 8.59 1.69
C LEU A 136 -2.36 9.53 2.48
N LEU A 137 -2.39 10.82 2.11
CA LEU A 137 -3.25 11.82 2.73
C LEU A 137 -4.74 11.52 2.54
N GLU A 138 -5.17 10.99 1.39
CA GLU A 138 -6.56 10.51 1.23
C GLU A 138 -6.90 9.36 2.15
N ALA A 139 -5.99 8.38 2.26
CA ALA A 139 -6.20 7.25 3.14
C ALA A 139 -6.30 7.73 4.60
N TYR A 140 -5.47 8.71 4.97
CA TYR A 140 -5.51 9.32 6.28
C TYR A 140 -6.77 10.15 6.52
N ALA A 141 -7.20 10.96 5.56
CA ALA A 141 -8.47 11.69 5.61
C ALA A 141 -9.67 10.75 5.74
N SER A 142 -9.66 9.62 5.03
CA SER A 142 -10.70 8.62 5.17
C SER A 142 -10.76 8.04 6.58
N LEU A 143 -9.60 7.80 7.21
CA LEU A 143 -9.51 7.33 8.59
C LEU A 143 -10.01 8.40 9.57
N LEU A 144 -9.56 9.65 9.44
CA LEU A 144 -9.98 10.77 10.28
C LEU A 144 -11.50 10.97 10.27
N GLY A 145 -12.13 10.88 9.09
CA GLY A 145 -13.59 10.93 8.98
C GLY A 145 -14.29 9.74 9.67
N LYS A 146 -13.68 8.54 9.72
CA LYS A 146 -14.23 7.42 10.51
C LYS A 146 -14.14 7.64 12.02
N MET A 147 -13.22 8.49 12.46
CA MET A 147 -13.07 8.93 13.85
C MET A 147 -13.94 10.15 14.19
N GLY A 148 -14.69 10.70 13.23
CA GLY A 148 -15.49 11.92 13.42
C GLY A 148 -14.68 13.21 13.44
N ARG A 149 -13.43 13.19 12.97
CA ARG A 149 -12.52 14.35 12.91
C ARG A 149 -12.61 14.99 11.52
N ASP A 150 -13.78 15.52 11.20
CA ASP A 150 -14.13 15.96 9.86
C ASP A 150 -13.30 17.15 9.37
N ASP A 151 -12.95 18.09 10.26
CA ASP A 151 -12.10 19.25 9.92
C ASP A 151 -10.69 18.80 9.49
N GLU A 152 -10.05 17.93 10.28
CA GLU A 152 -8.72 17.40 9.94
C GLU A 152 -8.76 16.52 8.68
N ALA A 153 -9.87 15.80 8.46
CA ALA A 153 -10.07 15.05 7.23
C ALA A 153 -10.19 15.99 6.01
N ALA A 154 -10.86 17.13 6.15
CA ALA A 154 -10.96 18.13 5.10
C ALA A 154 -9.60 18.74 4.79
N ASP A 155 -8.81 19.12 5.80
CA ASP A 155 -7.46 19.66 5.62
C ASP A 155 -6.56 18.67 4.88
N ALA A 156 -6.60 17.39 5.26
CA ALA A 156 -5.83 16.34 4.60
C ALA A 156 -6.23 16.14 3.13
N ARG A 157 -7.54 16.21 2.80
CA ARG A 157 -8.02 16.16 1.40
C ARG A 157 -7.59 17.38 0.61
N THR A 158 -7.72 18.58 1.18
CA THR A 158 -7.29 19.82 0.52
C THR A 158 -5.80 19.78 0.19
N ARG A 159 -4.97 19.28 1.11
CA ARG A 159 -3.54 19.07 0.85
C ARG A 159 -3.32 18.05 -0.26
N ALA A 160 -4.02 16.91 -0.23
CA ALA A 160 -3.91 15.88 -1.27
C ALA A 160 -4.28 16.43 -2.66
N ASP A 161 -5.35 17.23 -2.75
CA ASP A 161 -5.77 17.86 -3.99
C ASP A 161 -4.77 18.91 -4.48
N GLY A 162 -4.21 19.72 -3.58
CA GLY A 162 -3.16 20.68 -3.91
C GLY A 162 -1.93 20.03 -4.53
N ILE A 163 -1.55 18.83 -4.06
CA ILE A 163 -0.45 18.04 -4.65
C ILE A 163 -0.83 17.54 -6.05
N ARG A 164 -2.06 17.02 -6.24
CA ARG A 164 -2.52 16.53 -7.56
C ARG A 164 -2.58 17.63 -8.61
N GLN A 165 -3.00 18.83 -8.20
CA GLN A 165 -3.17 19.96 -9.10
C GLN A 165 -1.85 20.55 -9.57
N ARG A 166 -0.80 20.52 -8.74
CA ARG A 166 0.53 21.01 -9.10
C ARG A 166 1.25 20.07 -10.07
N GLY A 167 0.99 18.76 -10.01
CA GLY A 167 1.58 17.78 -10.92
C GLY A 167 3.11 17.66 -10.76
N PRO A 168 3.75 16.70 -11.45
CA PRO A 168 5.20 16.51 -11.37
C PRO A 168 6.03 17.63 -12.05
N ASP A 169 5.40 18.53 -12.81
CA ASP A 169 6.08 19.49 -13.68
C ASP A 169 6.10 20.94 -13.15
N ALA A 170 5.57 21.21 -11.95
CA ALA A 170 5.47 22.58 -11.42
C ALA A 170 6.84 23.26 -11.17
N ASP A 171 7.91 22.49 -10.99
CA ASP A 171 9.26 23.02 -10.68
C ASP A 171 10.23 22.97 -11.88
N ALA A 172 9.79 22.58 -13.08
CA ALA A 172 10.65 22.56 -14.28
C ALA A 172 10.71 23.90 -15.04
N SER A 173 10.13 24.98 -14.49
CA SER A 173 10.02 26.30 -15.14
C SER A 173 10.49 27.44 -14.23
N ALA A 174 11.74 27.40 -13.77
CA ALA A 174 12.42 28.55 -13.17
C ALA A 174 13.89 28.63 -13.63
#